data_AF-A0A5J5WMZ6-F1
#
_entry.id   AF-A0A5J5WMZ6-F1
#
_cell.length_a   1.000
_cell.length_b   1.000
_cell.length_c   1.000
_cell.angle_alpha   90.00
_cell.angle_beta   90.00
_cell.angle_gamma   90.00
#
_symmetry.space_group_name_H-M   'P 1'
#
loop_
_entity.id
_entity.type
_entity.pdbx_description
1 polymer ?
#
loop_
_entity_poly.entity_id
_entity_poly.type
_entity_poly.pdbx_seq_one_letter_code
_entity_poly.pdbx_strand_id
1 'polypeptide(L)'
;MAEPPERDPFPEFRLDSDAGATFVLESKGKWWHAGFHLTTAIVGPTILTLPYAFRGLGWGLGFLCLTVLGCVTFYSYYLMSKVLEHCEKAGRRHIRFRELAADVLGSGWMFYFVIFIQTAINTGVGIGATLLAGECLKIMYENLSPNGSLKLYEFIAMVTVVMIVLSQLPSFHSLRHINFASLILCLGYTFLMVGACINAGLSKNAPPRDYSLDPSGSSRVFSAFTSISIIAAIFGNGILPEIQATLAPPATGKMVKGLLMCYTVAFLTFYSAAVSGYWVFGNKSKSNILKSLMPDEGPSLAPTIVLGLAVVFVLLQLLAIGLQCSLSLVTLVVSLVPSASSR
;
A
#
# COMPACT_ATOMS: atom_id res chain seq x y z
N MET A 1 1.69 -43.59 -37.18
CA MET A 1 2.04 -42.23 -37.66
C MET A 1 1.50 -41.29 -36.60
N ALA A 2 2.37 -40.69 -35.79
CA ALA A 2 1.94 -39.81 -34.71
C ALA A 2 1.54 -38.45 -35.30
N GLU A 3 0.44 -37.88 -34.82
CA GLU A 3 -0.01 -36.53 -35.20
C GLU A 3 1.06 -35.48 -34.84
N PRO A 4 1.22 -34.43 -35.67
CA PRO A 4 2.15 -33.35 -35.37
C PRO A 4 1.64 -32.51 -34.19
N PRO A 5 2.54 -31.94 -33.37
CA PRO A 5 2.13 -31.10 -32.25
C PRO A 5 1.39 -29.86 -32.75
N GLU A 6 0.29 -29.56 -32.07
CA GLU A 6 -0.56 -28.39 -32.28
C GLU A 6 0.28 -27.12 -32.10
N ARG A 7 0.18 -26.17 -33.04
CA ARG A 7 0.92 -24.91 -32.99
C ARG A 7 0.42 -24.05 -31.83
N ASP A 8 1.36 -23.58 -31.02
CA ASP A 8 1.14 -22.63 -29.93
C ASP A 8 0.39 -21.38 -30.45
N PRO A 9 -0.77 -21.02 -29.89
CA PRO A 9 -1.58 -19.89 -30.36
C PRO A 9 -0.96 -18.51 -30.05
N PHE A 10 0.16 -18.47 -29.32
CA PHE A 10 0.87 -17.24 -29.02
C PHE A 10 2.04 -17.03 -29.97
N PRO A 11 2.08 -15.91 -30.74
CA PRO A 11 3.28 -15.55 -31.48
C PRO A 11 4.43 -15.37 -30.49
N GLU A 12 5.61 -15.91 -30.81
CA GLU A 12 6.86 -15.69 -30.06
C GLU A 12 7.01 -14.19 -29.80
N PHE A 13 6.61 -13.77 -28.60
CA PHE A 13 6.85 -12.44 -28.10
C PHE A 13 8.37 -12.29 -28.08
N ARG A 14 8.89 -11.35 -28.86
CA ARG A 14 10.31 -11.03 -28.90
C ARG A 14 10.72 -10.64 -27.47
N LEU A 15 11.30 -11.59 -26.74
CA LEU A 15 11.68 -11.50 -25.32
C LEU A 15 12.61 -10.32 -25.02
N ASP A 16 13.26 -9.78 -26.06
CA ASP A 16 14.27 -8.73 -25.94
C ASP A 16 13.70 -7.30 -25.84
N SER A 17 12.38 -7.10 -26.01
CA SER A 17 11.76 -5.77 -25.97
C SER A 17 10.81 -5.53 -24.79
N ASP A 18 10.47 -6.56 -24.01
CA ASP A 18 9.65 -6.40 -22.81
C ASP A 18 10.58 -6.28 -21.60
N ALA A 19 10.68 -5.07 -21.02
CA ALA A 19 11.48 -4.86 -19.81
C ALA A 19 11.10 -5.83 -18.67
N GLY A 20 9.87 -6.35 -18.67
CA GLY A 20 9.44 -7.44 -17.77
C GLY A 20 10.11 -8.78 -18.06
N ALA A 21 10.31 -9.14 -19.33
CA ALA A 21 11.00 -10.38 -19.74
C ALA A 21 12.50 -10.33 -19.45
N THR A 22 13.16 -9.19 -19.70
CA THR A 22 14.57 -8.98 -19.33
C THR A 22 14.77 -9.04 -17.80
N PHE A 23 13.78 -8.57 -17.03
CA PHE A 23 13.78 -8.66 -15.57
C PHE A 23 13.74 -10.11 -15.03
N VAL A 24 13.07 -11.04 -15.74
CA VAL A 24 13.05 -12.46 -15.36
C VAL A 24 14.42 -13.11 -15.50
N LEU A 25 15.18 -12.77 -16.55
CA LEU A 25 16.52 -13.31 -16.80
C LEU A 25 17.55 -12.88 -15.74
N GLU A 26 17.31 -11.77 -15.02
CA GLU A 26 18.18 -11.26 -13.96
C GLU A 26 17.63 -11.39 -12.53
N SER A 27 16.52 -12.11 -12.34
CA SER A 27 15.86 -12.22 -11.04
C SER A 27 16.77 -12.85 -9.96
N LYS A 28 17.33 -12.00 -9.08
CA LYS A 28 18.29 -12.36 -8.02
C LYS A 28 17.70 -12.21 -6.61
N GLY A 29 16.38 -12.10 -6.47
CA GLY A 29 15.71 -11.83 -5.19
C GLY A 29 15.65 -13.05 -4.28
N LYS A 30 16.12 -12.91 -3.04
CA LYS A 30 15.86 -13.83 -1.93
C LYS A 30 14.51 -13.52 -1.24
N TRP A 31 14.01 -14.45 -0.43
CA TRP A 31 12.67 -14.38 0.18
C TRP A 31 12.41 -13.11 1.00
N TRP A 32 13.43 -12.57 1.68
CA TRP A 32 13.28 -11.35 2.47
C TRP A 32 13.13 -10.10 1.62
N HIS A 33 13.65 -10.08 0.38
CA HIS A 33 13.38 -8.97 -0.53
C HIS A 33 11.90 -8.95 -0.91
N ALA A 34 11.29 -10.12 -1.20
CA ALA A 34 9.84 -10.18 -1.38
C ALA A 34 9.09 -9.72 -0.12
N GLY A 35 9.57 -10.09 1.08
CA GLY A 35 9.04 -9.57 2.35
C GLY A 35 9.10 -8.04 2.46
N PHE A 36 10.22 -7.42 2.08
CA PHE A 36 10.36 -5.96 2.06
C PHE A 36 9.39 -5.32 1.06
N HIS A 37 9.32 -5.84 -0.17
CA HIS A 37 8.40 -5.34 -1.20
C HIS A 37 6.94 -5.44 -0.76
N LEU A 38 6.53 -6.60 -0.22
CA LEU A 38 5.18 -6.81 0.32
C LEU A 38 4.88 -5.83 1.46
N THR A 39 5.86 -5.60 2.34
CA THR A 39 5.69 -4.70 3.47
C THR A 39 5.57 -3.24 3.02
N THR A 40 6.36 -2.78 2.05
CA THR A 40 6.18 -1.44 1.48
C THR A 40 4.80 -1.25 0.87
N ALA A 41 4.30 -2.30 0.19
CA ALA A 41 3.05 -2.25 -0.54
C ALA A 41 1.81 -2.33 0.39
N ILE A 42 1.88 -3.10 1.49
CA ILE A 42 0.79 -3.25 2.47
C ILE A 42 0.92 -2.22 3.62
N VAL A 43 2.09 -2.12 4.22
CA VAL A 43 2.35 -1.28 5.42
C VAL A 43 2.78 0.12 4.99
N GLY A 44 1.86 0.80 4.30
CA GLY A 44 2.00 2.19 3.88
C GLY A 44 1.48 3.19 4.91
N PRO A 45 1.70 4.50 4.70
CA PRO A 45 1.26 5.56 5.61
C PRO A 45 -0.27 5.68 5.79
N THR A 46 -1.05 4.92 5.02
CA THR A 46 -2.49 4.75 5.22
C THR A 46 -2.84 4.22 6.62
N ILE A 47 -1.91 3.54 7.28
CA ILE A 47 -1.98 3.15 8.71
C ILE A 47 -2.32 4.32 9.66
N LEU A 48 -1.94 5.56 9.30
CA LEU A 48 -2.27 6.77 10.06
C LEU A 48 -3.79 7.03 10.16
N THR A 49 -4.59 6.34 9.35
CA THR A 49 -6.06 6.41 9.31
C THR A 49 -6.72 5.35 10.21
N LEU A 50 -5.98 4.34 10.70
CA LEU A 50 -6.57 3.25 11.48
C LEU A 50 -7.35 3.71 12.73
N PRO A 51 -6.87 4.69 13.53
CA PRO A 51 -7.65 5.23 14.64
C PRO A 51 -9.01 5.80 14.20
N TYR A 52 -9.05 6.43 13.02
CA TYR A 52 -10.28 6.95 12.44
C TYR A 52 -11.24 5.83 11.99
N ALA A 53 -10.72 4.72 11.47
CA ALA A 53 -11.56 3.55 11.19
C ALA A 53 -12.15 2.94 12.48
N PHE A 54 -11.38 2.92 13.57
CA PHE A 54 -11.89 2.46 14.87
C PHE A 54 -12.93 3.41 15.46
N ARG A 55 -12.87 4.72 15.16
CA ARG A 55 -13.94 5.66 15.49
C ARG A 55 -15.29 5.27 14.89
N GLY A 56 -15.33 4.73 13.67
CA GLY A 56 -16.59 4.34 13.01
C GLY A 56 -17.13 2.97 13.42
N LEU A 57 -16.28 2.07 13.92
CA LEU A 57 -16.64 0.70 14.30
C LEU A 57 -16.68 0.44 15.82
N GLY A 58 -15.93 1.22 16.59
CA GLY A 58 -15.63 0.94 17.99
C GLY A 58 -14.58 -0.16 18.15
N TRP A 59 -14.19 -0.44 19.40
CA TRP A 59 -13.14 -1.41 19.72
C TRP A 59 -13.44 -2.83 19.20
N GLY A 60 -14.60 -3.38 19.55
CA GLY A 60 -14.94 -4.78 19.25
C GLY A 60 -15.00 -5.05 17.75
N LEU A 61 -15.86 -4.34 17.02
CA LEU A 61 -15.98 -4.50 15.57
C LEU A 61 -14.72 -4.02 14.83
N GLY A 62 -14.01 -3.01 15.35
CA GLY A 62 -12.74 -2.55 14.80
C GLY A 62 -11.69 -3.65 14.78
N PHE A 63 -11.44 -4.32 15.92
CA PHE A 63 -10.50 -5.44 15.97
C PHE A 63 -10.97 -6.65 15.18
N LEU A 64 -12.27 -6.98 15.25
CA LEU A 64 -12.83 -8.08 14.49
C LEU A 64 -12.60 -7.86 12.98
N CYS A 65 -12.93 -6.66 12.48
CA CYS A 65 -12.77 -6.30 11.09
C CYS A 65 -11.30 -6.29 10.66
N LEU A 66 -10.41 -5.68 11.46
CA LEU A 66 -8.96 -5.66 11.20
C LEU A 66 -8.37 -7.07 11.11
N THR A 67 -8.77 -7.95 12.04
CA THR A 67 -8.28 -9.34 12.09
C THR A 67 -8.84 -10.16 10.93
N VAL A 68 -10.15 -10.14 10.71
CA VAL A 68 -10.82 -10.93 9.66
C VAL A 68 -10.31 -10.52 8.28
N LEU A 69 -10.25 -9.22 7.99
CA LEU A 69 -9.74 -8.75 6.70
C LEU A 69 -8.27 -9.13 6.52
N GLY A 70 -7.44 -8.98 7.55
CA GLY A 70 -6.04 -9.45 7.51
C GLY A 70 -5.93 -10.96 7.25
N CYS A 71 -6.74 -11.80 7.89
CA CYS A 71 -6.74 -13.24 7.65
C CYS A 71 -7.19 -13.58 6.23
N VAL A 72 -8.25 -12.95 5.74
CA VAL A 72 -8.78 -13.15 4.39
C VAL A 72 -7.73 -12.76 3.36
N THR A 73 -7.10 -11.60 3.49
CA THR A 73 -6.07 -11.14 2.55
C THR A 73 -4.80 -12.00 2.62
N PHE A 74 -4.37 -12.42 3.82
CA PHE A 74 -3.24 -13.35 3.96
C PHE A 74 -3.51 -14.65 3.23
N TYR A 75 -4.68 -15.24 3.47
CA TYR A 75 -5.08 -16.50 2.84
C TYR A 75 -5.18 -16.36 1.31
N SER A 76 -5.72 -15.24 0.84
CA SER A 76 -5.82 -14.95 -0.59
C SER A 76 -4.44 -14.85 -1.26
N TYR A 77 -3.49 -14.16 -0.65
CA TYR A 77 -2.11 -14.09 -1.14
C TYR A 77 -1.37 -15.43 -1.02
N TYR A 78 -1.64 -16.20 0.03
CA TYR A 78 -1.09 -17.54 0.17
C TYR A 78 -1.56 -18.45 -0.98
N LEU A 79 -2.87 -18.48 -1.27
CA LEU A 79 -3.42 -19.24 -2.39
C LEU A 79 -2.84 -18.76 -3.72
N MET A 80 -2.77 -17.45 -3.94
CA MET A 80 -2.16 -16.89 -5.15
C MET A 80 -0.70 -17.32 -5.31
N SER A 81 0.08 -17.32 -4.23
CA SER A 81 1.47 -17.81 -4.26
C SER A 81 1.57 -19.31 -4.61
N LYS A 82 0.58 -20.12 -4.19
CA LYS A 82 0.50 -21.54 -4.53
C LYS A 82 0.13 -21.78 -5.99
N VAL A 83 -0.79 -20.98 -6.52
CA VAL A 83 -1.15 -21.02 -7.95
C VAL A 83 0.07 -20.66 -8.79
N LEU A 84 0.78 -19.58 -8.45
CA LEU A 84 2.00 -19.18 -9.15
C LEU A 84 3.10 -20.25 -9.06
N GLU A 85 3.29 -20.87 -7.89
CA GLU A 85 4.23 -21.98 -7.70
C GLU A 85 3.87 -23.19 -8.58
N HIS A 86 2.58 -23.50 -8.69
CA HIS A 86 2.08 -24.58 -9.54
C HIS A 86 2.35 -24.30 -11.03
N CYS A 87 2.07 -23.08 -11.51
CA CYS A 87 2.36 -22.69 -12.89
C CYS A 87 3.88 -22.73 -13.17
N GLU A 88 4.72 -22.22 -12.27
CA GLU A 88 6.18 -22.26 -12.42
C GLU A 88 6.71 -23.69 -12.52
N LYS A 89 6.20 -24.63 -11.70
CA LYS A 89 6.56 -26.06 -11.76
C LYS A 89 6.16 -26.72 -13.08
N ALA A 90 5.12 -26.20 -13.74
CA ALA A 90 4.69 -26.65 -15.06
C ALA A 90 5.37 -25.88 -16.21
N GLY A 91 6.42 -25.11 -15.93
CA GLY A 91 7.17 -24.33 -16.93
C GLY A 91 6.54 -23.00 -17.32
N ARG A 92 5.40 -22.61 -16.72
CA ARG A 92 4.69 -21.36 -17.00
C ARG A 92 4.95 -20.32 -15.92
N ARG A 93 6.05 -19.59 -16.03
CA ARG A 93 6.38 -18.52 -15.07
C ARG A 93 5.72 -17.21 -15.49
N HIS A 94 4.68 -16.82 -14.77
CA HIS A 94 3.96 -15.56 -14.97
C HIS A 94 4.63 -14.41 -14.25
N ILE A 95 4.69 -13.25 -14.90
CA ILE A 95 5.33 -12.04 -14.36
C ILE A 95 4.26 -11.07 -13.86
N ARG A 96 3.15 -10.98 -14.60
CA ARG A 96 2.10 -9.98 -14.38
C ARG A 96 0.82 -10.62 -13.88
N PHE A 97 0.08 -9.92 -13.02
CA PHE A 97 -1.17 -10.43 -12.46
C PHE A 97 -2.20 -10.83 -13.52
N ARG A 98 -2.29 -10.04 -14.59
CA ARG A 98 -3.18 -10.31 -15.73
C ARG A 98 -2.79 -11.55 -16.55
N GLU A 99 -1.51 -11.89 -16.64
CA GLU A 99 -1.04 -13.08 -17.39
C GLU A 99 -1.47 -14.33 -16.65
N LEU A 100 -1.25 -14.32 -15.33
CA LEU A 100 -1.73 -15.37 -14.47
C LEU A 100 -3.26 -15.50 -14.55
N ALA A 101 -3.98 -14.37 -14.50
CA ALA A 101 -5.43 -14.39 -14.63
C ALA A 101 -5.89 -14.95 -15.99
N ALA A 102 -5.22 -14.60 -17.09
CA ALA A 102 -5.54 -15.13 -18.41
C ALA A 102 -5.26 -16.63 -18.53
N ASP A 103 -4.15 -17.12 -17.95
CA ASP A 103 -3.80 -18.56 -17.92
C ASP A 103 -4.82 -19.37 -17.10
N VAL A 104 -5.24 -18.85 -15.94
CA VAL A 104 -6.11 -19.60 -15.01
C VAL A 104 -7.60 -19.48 -15.34
N LEU A 105 -8.06 -18.29 -15.78
CA LEU A 105 -9.48 -17.97 -15.93
C LEU A 105 -9.91 -17.77 -17.40
N GLY A 106 -8.96 -17.84 -18.34
CA GLY A 106 -9.18 -17.64 -19.76
C GLY A 106 -8.91 -16.20 -20.24
N SER A 107 -8.56 -16.08 -21.52
CA SER A 107 -8.05 -14.86 -22.18
C SER A 107 -9.12 -13.86 -22.67
N GLY A 108 -10.39 -14.04 -22.29
CA GLY A 108 -11.52 -13.20 -22.72
C GLY A 108 -11.81 -12.02 -21.79
N TRP A 109 -13.09 -11.85 -21.42
CA TRP A 109 -13.56 -10.78 -20.53
C TRP A 109 -12.82 -10.70 -19.18
N MET A 110 -12.31 -11.82 -18.67
CA MET A 110 -11.62 -11.85 -17.39
C MET A 110 -10.31 -11.05 -17.41
N PHE A 111 -9.60 -11.05 -18.54
CA PHE A 111 -8.40 -10.23 -18.72
C PHE A 111 -8.72 -8.75 -18.54
N TYR A 112 -9.78 -8.26 -19.20
CA TYR A 112 -10.22 -6.87 -19.08
C TYR A 112 -10.74 -6.53 -17.68
N PHE A 113 -11.46 -7.45 -17.05
CA PHE A 113 -11.94 -7.28 -15.68
C PHE A 113 -10.78 -7.11 -14.69
N VAL A 114 -9.77 -7.98 -14.75
CA VAL A 114 -8.59 -7.91 -13.88
C VAL A 114 -7.79 -6.63 -14.12
N ILE A 115 -7.60 -6.25 -15.39
CA ILE A 115 -6.96 -4.98 -15.74
C ILE A 115 -7.73 -3.80 -15.14
N PHE A 116 -9.05 -3.76 -15.30
CA PHE A 116 -9.87 -2.68 -14.77
C PHE A 116 -9.74 -2.55 -13.25
N ILE A 117 -9.87 -3.66 -12.52
CA ILE A 117 -9.72 -3.67 -11.06
C ILE A 117 -8.30 -3.25 -10.64
N GLN A 118 -7.27 -3.78 -11.31
CA GLN A 118 -5.87 -3.44 -11.03
C GLN A 118 -5.59 -1.95 -11.25
N THR A 119 -6.08 -1.39 -12.36
CA THR A 119 -5.95 0.04 -12.67
C THR A 119 -6.70 0.87 -11.63
N ALA A 120 -7.94 0.53 -11.30
CA ALA A 120 -8.72 1.27 -10.32
C ALA A 120 -8.03 1.31 -8.94
N ILE A 121 -7.50 0.17 -8.48
CA ILE A 121 -6.75 0.09 -7.22
C ILE A 121 -5.47 0.94 -7.29
N ASN A 122 -4.65 0.78 -8.33
CA ASN A 122 -3.39 1.53 -8.44
C ASN A 122 -3.61 3.04 -8.60
N THR A 123 -4.64 3.45 -9.34
CA THR A 123 -5.06 4.86 -9.44
C THR A 123 -5.52 5.38 -8.09
N GLY A 124 -6.32 4.61 -7.34
CA GLY A 124 -6.76 4.96 -5.99
C GLY A 124 -5.60 5.14 -5.02
N VAL A 125 -4.62 4.24 -5.04
CA VAL A 125 -3.39 4.35 -4.24
C VAL A 125 -2.59 5.61 -4.62
N GLY A 126 -2.45 5.89 -5.92
CA GLY A 126 -1.81 7.11 -6.40
C GLY A 126 -2.48 8.38 -5.88
N ILE A 127 -3.80 8.49 -6.03
CA ILE A 127 -4.59 9.63 -5.53
C ILE A 127 -4.44 9.76 -4.01
N GLY A 128 -4.62 8.66 -3.28
CA GLY A 128 -4.51 8.64 -1.81
C GLY A 128 -3.13 9.06 -1.32
N ALA A 129 -2.06 8.59 -1.98
CA ALA A 129 -0.69 8.96 -1.66
C ALA A 129 -0.43 10.45 -1.89
N THR A 130 -0.91 11.01 -3.00
CA THR A 130 -0.78 12.44 -3.31
C THR A 130 -1.53 13.31 -2.29
N LEU A 131 -2.77 12.94 -1.96
CA LEU A 131 -3.58 13.66 -0.97
C LEU A 131 -2.94 13.64 0.41
N LEU A 132 -2.49 12.46 0.86
CA LEU A 132 -1.86 12.30 2.16
C LEU A 132 -0.51 13.04 2.24
N ALA A 133 0.31 13.00 1.19
CA ALA A 133 1.56 13.74 1.13
C ALA A 133 1.31 15.26 1.16
N GLY A 134 0.31 15.76 0.44
CA GLY A 134 -0.09 17.17 0.49
C GLY A 134 -0.56 17.59 1.89
N GLU A 135 -1.33 16.73 2.55
CA GLU A 135 -1.75 16.95 3.94
C GLU A 135 -0.56 16.98 4.91
N CYS A 136 0.38 16.05 4.77
CA CYS A 136 1.60 16.01 5.57
C CYS A 136 2.51 17.23 5.36
N LEU A 137 2.67 17.71 4.12
CA LEU A 137 3.38 18.96 3.84
C LEU A 137 2.69 20.16 4.47
N LYS A 138 1.36 20.23 4.40
CA LYS A 138 0.58 21.29 5.05
C LYS A 138 0.79 21.30 6.57
N ILE A 139 0.78 20.14 7.21
CA ILE A 139 1.06 20.00 8.65
C ILE A 139 2.44 20.59 8.99
N MET A 140 3.46 20.29 8.18
CA MET A 140 4.80 20.85 8.39
C MET A 140 4.83 22.37 8.16
N TYR A 141 4.12 22.84 7.13
CA TYR A 141 4.02 24.27 6.83
C TYR A 141 3.35 25.07 7.95
N GLU A 142 2.24 24.59 8.49
CA GLU A 142 1.51 25.27 9.58
C GLU A 142 2.35 25.36 10.86
N ASN A 143 3.26 24.41 11.10
CA ASN A 143 4.22 24.49 12.19
C ASN A 143 5.33 25.53 11.95
N LEU A 144 5.82 25.65 10.71
CA LEU A 144 6.92 26.56 10.36
C LEU A 144 6.46 27.99 10.09
N SER A 145 5.24 28.16 9.58
CA SER A 145 4.62 29.43 9.23
C SER A 145 3.16 29.44 9.70
N PRO A 146 2.90 29.70 11.00
CA PRO A 146 1.55 29.65 11.57
C PRO A 146 0.56 30.63 10.92
N ASN A 147 1.07 31.75 10.38
CA ASN A 147 0.27 32.77 9.69
C ASN A 147 0.35 32.63 8.15
N GLY A 148 0.76 31.46 7.68
CA GLY A 148 0.88 31.15 6.27
C GLY A 148 -0.46 31.17 5.54
N SER A 149 -0.49 31.73 4.32
CA SER A 149 -1.70 31.82 3.50
C SER A 149 -2.00 30.55 2.69
N LEU A 150 -1.01 29.66 2.52
CA LEU A 150 -1.11 28.53 1.61
C LEU A 150 -2.19 27.53 2.03
N LYS A 151 -2.96 27.07 1.04
CA LYS A 151 -4.08 26.14 1.20
C LYS A 151 -3.67 24.72 0.84
N LEU A 152 -4.45 23.73 1.30
CA LEU A 152 -4.16 22.31 1.08
C LEU A 152 -4.02 21.95 -0.42
N TYR A 153 -4.84 22.54 -1.29
CA TYR A 153 -4.77 22.25 -2.72
C TYR A 153 -3.43 22.66 -3.36
N GLU A 154 -2.74 23.67 -2.81
CA GLU A 154 -1.42 24.09 -3.30
C GLU A 154 -0.35 23.06 -2.93
N PHE A 155 -0.42 22.51 -1.72
CA PHE A 155 0.45 21.38 -1.32
C PHE A 155 0.19 20.12 -2.15
N ILE A 156 -1.08 19.82 -2.43
CA ILE A 156 -1.46 18.71 -3.33
C ILE A 156 -0.88 18.95 -4.73
N ALA A 157 -0.98 20.18 -5.27
CA ALA A 157 -0.41 20.51 -6.58
C ALA A 157 1.12 20.35 -6.60
N MET A 158 1.83 20.82 -5.57
CA MET A 158 3.29 20.65 -5.44
C MET A 158 3.69 19.17 -5.42
N VAL A 159 3.01 18.35 -4.61
CA VAL A 159 3.26 16.89 -4.58
C VAL A 159 2.97 16.25 -5.93
N THR A 160 1.89 16.66 -6.60
CA THR A 160 1.51 16.13 -7.91
C THR A 160 2.62 16.37 -8.93
N VAL A 161 3.20 17.58 -8.96
CA VAL A 161 4.34 17.90 -9.84
C VAL A 161 5.54 17.00 -9.54
N VAL A 162 5.89 16.82 -8.26
CA VAL A 162 6.99 15.93 -7.87
C VAL A 162 6.73 14.48 -8.30
N MET A 163 5.51 13.98 -8.09
CA MET A 163 5.12 12.62 -8.46
C MET A 163 5.15 12.41 -9.98
N ILE A 164 4.74 13.40 -10.78
CA ILE A 164 4.84 13.37 -12.25
C ILE A 164 6.29 13.30 -12.70
N VAL A 165 7.19 14.07 -12.07
CA VAL A 165 8.62 14.04 -12.40
C VAL A 165 9.21 12.68 -12.04
N LEU A 166 8.93 12.17 -10.84
CA LEU A 166 9.41 10.85 -10.40
C LEU A 166 8.88 9.72 -11.28
N SER A 167 7.65 9.82 -11.79
CA SER A 167 7.09 8.80 -12.68
C SER A 167 7.79 8.70 -14.04
N GLN A 168 8.57 9.72 -14.43
CA GLN A 168 9.36 9.67 -15.68
C GLN A 168 10.69 8.94 -15.52
N LEU A 169 11.13 8.63 -14.30
CA LEU A 169 12.43 8.02 -14.07
C LEU A 169 12.41 6.53 -14.47
N PRO A 170 13.24 6.09 -15.44
CA PRO A 170 13.27 4.71 -15.88
C PRO A 170 13.74 3.79 -14.74
N SER A 171 12.98 2.71 -14.53
CA SER A 171 13.22 1.57 -13.64
C SER A 171 14.54 1.60 -12.87
N PHE A 172 14.48 1.99 -11.60
CA PHE A 172 15.61 1.83 -10.71
C PHE A 172 15.89 0.34 -10.49
N HIS A 173 17.04 -0.13 -10.96
CA HIS A 173 17.74 -1.35 -10.50
C HIS A 173 17.89 -1.43 -8.94
N SER A 174 17.48 -0.39 -8.22
CA SER A 174 17.57 -0.15 -6.78
C SER A 174 16.26 -0.41 -5.98
N LEU A 175 15.18 -0.94 -6.59
CA LEU A 175 13.93 -1.22 -5.86
C LEU A 175 14.16 -2.04 -4.57
N ARG A 176 15.17 -2.92 -4.55
CA ARG A 176 15.56 -3.69 -3.37
C ARG A 176 15.96 -2.80 -2.18
N HIS A 177 16.78 -1.78 -2.41
CA HIS A 177 17.25 -0.89 -1.36
C HIS A 177 16.16 0.09 -0.94
N ILE A 178 15.37 0.57 -1.90
CA ILE A 178 14.20 1.43 -1.63
C ILE A 178 13.20 0.68 -0.75
N ASN A 179 12.91 -0.59 -1.01
CA ASN A 179 11.96 -1.37 -0.21
C ASN A 179 12.48 -1.71 1.19
N PHE A 180 13.78 -1.94 1.34
CA PHE A 180 14.38 -2.10 2.67
C PHE A 180 14.32 -0.78 3.47
N ALA A 181 14.69 0.35 2.84
CA ALA A 181 14.54 1.66 3.46
C ALA A 181 13.07 1.94 3.81
N SER A 182 12.15 1.55 2.94
CA SER A 182 10.71 1.71 3.13
C SER A 182 10.18 0.93 4.34
N LEU A 183 10.70 -0.28 4.59
CA LEU A 183 10.42 -1.02 5.82
C LEU A 183 10.89 -0.25 7.07
N ILE A 184 12.09 0.33 7.03
CA ILE A 184 12.60 1.12 8.17
C ILE A 184 11.75 2.38 8.38
N LEU A 185 11.40 3.08 7.31
CA LEU A 185 10.54 4.26 7.37
C LEU A 185 9.17 3.91 7.96
N CYS A 186 8.56 2.79 7.54
CA CYS A 186 7.24 2.39 8.05
C CYS A 186 7.24 2.03 9.53
N LEU A 187 8.25 1.31 9.99
CA LEU A 187 8.46 1.09 11.42
C LEU A 187 8.72 2.40 12.15
N GLY A 188 9.58 3.25 11.59
CA GLY A 188 9.98 4.53 12.17
C GLY A 188 8.80 5.47 12.43
N TYR A 189 8.01 5.81 11.40
CA TYR A 189 6.88 6.72 11.61
C TYR A 189 5.80 6.09 12.49
N THR A 190 5.62 4.76 12.45
CA THR A 190 4.65 4.07 13.32
C THR A 190 5.08 4.16 14.78
N PHE A 191 6.35 3.88 15.10
CA PHE A 191 6.85 3.99 16.47
C PHE A 191 6.82 5.43 16.99
N LEU A 192 7.17 6.42 16.15
CA LEU A 192 7.06 7.84 16.51
C LEU A 192 5.61 8.22 16.81
N MET A 193 4.66 7.79 15.97
CA MET A 193 3.24 8.03 16.16
C MET A 193 2.70 7.35 17.43
N VAL A 194 3.03 6.07 17.64
CA VAL A 194 2.60 5.31 18.82
C VAL A 194 3.16 5.92 20.10
N GLY A 195 4.46 6.25 20.11
CA GLY A 195 5.10 6.93 21.24
C GLY A 195 4.49 8.30 21.53
N ALA A 196 4.21 9.09 20.49
CA ALA A 196 3.52 10.36 20.61
C ALA A 196 2.11 10.21 21.20
N CYS A 197 1.34 9.20 20.75
CA CYS A 197 0.03 8.90 21.32
C CYS A 197 0.14 8.48 22.79
N ILE A 198 1.05 7.56 23.14
CA ILE A 198 1.23 7.12 24.53
C ILE A 198 1.59 8.30 25.43
N ASN A 199 2.53 9.15 24.99
CA ASN A 199 2.92 10.35 25.73
C ASN A 199 1.74 11.32 25.91
N ALA A 200 0.98 11.59 24.85
CA ALA A 200 -0.20 12.45 24.91
C ALA A 200 -1.25 11.90 25.89
N GLY A 201 -1.51 10.59 25.83
CA GLY A 201 -2.51 9.90 26.66
C GLY A 201 -2.13 9.78 28.14
N LEU A 202 -0.83 9.83 28.47
CA LEU A 202 -0.32 9.82 29.85
C LEU A 202 -0.02 11.24 30.39
N SER A 203 -0.13 12.27 29.56
CA SER A 203 0.14 13.65 29.97
C SER A 203 -0.91 14.15 30.97
N LYS A 204 -0.55 15.16 31.78
CA LYS A 204 -1.48 15.80 32.72
C LYS A 204 -2.68 16.44 32.03
N ASN A 205 -2.53 16.81 30.76
CA ASN A 205 -3.55 17.44 29.93
C ASN A 205 -4.06 16.48 28.85
N ALA A 206 -4.11 15.18 29.15
CA ALA A 206 -4.56 14.17 28.21
C ALA A 206 -5.97 14.50 27.68
N PRO A 207 -6.23 14.31 26.37
CA PRO A 207 -7.55 14.50 25.82
C PRO A 207 -8.60 13.66 26.55
N PRO A 208 -9.84 14.17 26.74
CA PRO A 208 -10.92 13.36 27.29
C PRO A 208 -11.20 12.18 26.36
N ARG A 209 -11.29 10.98 26.95
CA ARG A 209 -11.51 9.74 26.20
C ARG A 209 -12.99 9.45 26.10
N ASP A 210 -13.52 9.51 24.88
CA ASP A 210 -14.89 9.14 24.57
C ASP A 210 -14.90 8.16 23.40
N TYR A 211 -15.55 7.01 23.59
CA TYR A 211 -15.63 5.93 22.60
C TYR A 211 -17.06 5.75 22.07
N SER A 212 -17.96 6.71 22.32
CA SER A 212 -19.30 6.66 21.78
C SER A 212 -19.27 6.67 20.25
N LEU A 213 -20.05 5.78 19.64
CA LEU A 213 -20.33 5.84 18.21
C LEU A 213 -21.28 6.99 17.91
N ASP A 214 -21.40 7.34 16.62
CA ASP A 214 -22.33 8.37 16.17
C ASP A 214 -23.76 8.06 16.67
N PRO A 215 -24.47 9.01 17.31
CA PRO A 215 -25.81 8.78 17.86
C PRO A 215 -26.86 8.54 16.76
N SER A 216 -26.65 9.05 15.54
CA SER A 216 -27.53 8.84 14.41
C SER A 216 -27.31 7.47 13.78
N GLY A 217 -28.37 6.67 13.65
CA GLY A 217 -28.30 5.33 13.07
C GLY A 217 -27.75 5.31 11.65
N SER A 218 -28.16 6.27 10.80
CA SER A 218 -27.68 6.36 9.41
C SER A 218 -26.20 6.76 9.34
N SER A 219 -25.79 7.78 10.09
CA SER A 219 -24.38 8.22 10.15
C SER A 219 -23.47 7.13 10.70
N ARG A 220 -23.95 6.36 11.68
CA ARG A 220 -23.23 5.20 12.23
C ARG A 220 -23.02 4.12 11.16
N VAL A 221 -24.03 3.82 10.36
CA VAL A 221 -23.92 2.84 9.26
C VAL A 221 -22.93 3.33 8.20
N PHE A 222 -23.01 4.59 7.76
CA PHE A 222 -22.04 5.14 6.82
C PHE A 222 -20.62 5.14 7.37
N SER A 223 -20.44 5.51 8.65
CA SER A 223 -19.15 5.47 9.33
C SER A 223 -18.58 4.05 9.40
N ALA A 224 -19.42 3.04 9.66
CA ALA A 224 -19.01 1.65 9.65
C ALA A 224 -18.54 1.20 8.26
N PHE A 225 -19.30 1.49 7.20
CA PHE A 225 -18.90 1.18 5.82
C PHE A 225 -17.60 1.88 5.42
N THR A 226 -17.45 3.16 5.73
CA THR A 226 -16.20 3.89 5.49
C THR A 226 -15.03 3.24 6.22
N SER A 227 -15.23 2.81 7.47
CA SER A 227 -14.19 2.17 8.28
C SER A 227 -13.79 0.80 7.75
N ILE A 228 -14.76 -0.03 7.35
CA ILE A 228 -14.50 -1.32 6.71
C ILE A 228 -13.71 -1.11 5.40
N SER A 229 -14.11 -0.14 4.59
CA SER A 229 -13.42 0.20 3.35
C SER A 229 -11.98 0.69 3.59
N ILE A 230 -11.75 1.50 4.62
CA ILE A 230 -10.40 1.90 5.02
C ILE A 230 -9.58 0.67 5.35
N ILE A 231 -10.06 -0.21 6.26
CA ILE A 231 -9.34 -1.41 6.69
C ILE A 231 -9.06 -2.36 5.50
N ALA A 232 -10.04 -2.54 4.60
CA ALA A 232 -9.87 -3.36 3.41
C ALA A 232 -8.79 -2.80 2.47
N ALA A 233 -8.77 -1.47 2.27
CA ALA A 233 -7.81 -0.81 1.40
C ALA A 233 -6.36 -0.93 1.90
N ILE A 234 -6.12 -0.98 3.22
CA ILE A 234 -4.75 -1.10 3.78
C ILE A 234 -4.13 -2.48 3.51
N PHE A 235 -4.95 -3.53 3.42
CA PHE A 235 -4.47 -4.88 3.10
C PHE A 235 -4.43 -5.19 1.59
N GLY A 236 -5.21 -4.46 0.79
CA GLY A 236 -5.38 -4.69 -0.64
C GLY A 236 -4.13 -4.31 -1.45
N ASN A 237 -3.60 -5.27 -2.20
CA ASN A 237 -2.42 -5.12 -3.06
C ASN A 237 -2.58 -5.95 -4.33
N GLY A 238 -2.39 -5.31 -5.47
CA GLY A 238 -2.57 -5.94 -6.79
C GLY A 238 -1.27 -6.36 -7.48
N ILE A 239 -0.12 -6.27 -6.79
CA ILE A 239 1.20 -6.47 -7.40
C ILE A 239 1.91 -7.76 -6.92
N LEU A 240 1.16 -8.71 -6.36
CA LEU A 240 1.74 -9.93 -5.77
C LEU A 240 2.55 -10.78 -6.79
N PRO A 241 2.04 -11.05 -8.01
CA PRO A 241 2.77 -11.79 -9.04
C PRO A 241 4.05 -11.06 -9.49
N GLU A 242 3.99 -9.74 -9.61
CA GLU A 242 5.13 -8.89 -9.97
C GLU A 242 6.21 -8.94 -8.88
N ILE A 243 5.81 -8.94 -7.61
CA ILE A 243 6.74 -9.16 -6.48
C ILE A 243 7.36 -10.55 -6.55
N GLN A 244 6.57 -11.58 -6.85
CA GLN A 244 7.10 -12.94 -6.97
C GLN A 244 8.10 -13.05 -8.13
N ALA A 245 7.86 -12.38 -9.25
CA ALA A 245 8.76 -12.37 -10.40
C ALA A 245 10.18 -11.88 -10.03
N THR A 246 10.29 -11.02 -9.01
CA THR A 246 11.58 -10.52 -8.48
C THR A 246 12.42 -11.58 -7.74
N LEU A 247 11.83 -12.72 -7.38
CA LEU A 247 12.50 -13.82 -6.69
C LEU A 247 13.27 -14.72 -7.66
N ALA A 248 14.51 -15.04 -7.31
CA ALA A 248 15.30 -16.01 -8.05
C ALA A 248 14.55 -17.34 -8.16
N PRO A 249 14.39 -17.93 -9.37
CA PRO A 249 13.78 -19.24 -9.54
C PRO A 249 14.51 -20.33 -8.72
N PRO A 250 13.80 -21.36 -8.23
CA PRO A 250 12.35 -21.46 -8.12
C PRO A 250 11.81 -20.55 -7.00
N ALA A 251 10.62 -19.96 -7.17
CA ALA A 251 9.99 -19.12 -6.15
C ALA A 251 9.35 -19.92 -4.99
N THR A 252 9.25 -21.24 -5.14
CA THR A 252 8.65 -22.18 -4.18
C THR A 252 9.04 -21.89 -2.73
N GLY A 253 8.04 -21.68 -1.88
CA GLY A 253 8.21 -21.42 -0.44
C GLY A 253 8.82 -20.05 -0.07
N LYS A 254 9.58 -19.40 -0.97
CA LYS A 254 10.16 -18.06 -0.73
C LYS A 254 9.07 -17.01 -0.56
N MET A 255 8.02 -17.09 -1.37
CA MET A 255 6.92 -16.12 -1.30
C MET A 255 6.14 -16.22 0.02
N VAL A 256 5.89 -17.43 0.53
CA VAL A 256 5.23 -17.64 1.82
C VAL A 256 6.05 -17.08 2.98
N LYS A 257 7.38 -17.24 2.97
CA LYS A 257 8.26 -16.61 3.98
C LYS A 257 8.19 -15.08 3.93
N GLY A 258 8.13 -14.51 2.72
CA GLY A 258 7.92 -13.07 2.53
C GLY A 258 6.57 -12.59 3.06
N LEU A 259 5.49 -13.35 2.82
CA LEU A 259 4.15 -13.07 3.35
C LEU A 259 4.13 -13.11 4.88
N LEU A 260 4.72 -14.12 5.50
CA LEU A 260 4.81 -14.24 6.96
C LEU A 260 5.55 -13.05 7.58
N MET A 261 6.68 -12.65 6.98
CA MET A 261 7.39 -11.45 7.41
C MET A 261 6.50 -10.20 7.32
N CYS A 262 5.88 -9.97 6.16
CA CYS A 262 5.02 -8.81 5.93
C CYS A 262 3.86 -8.74 6.92
N TYR A 263 3.15 -9.85 7.14
CA TYR A 263 2.02 -9.88 8.07
C TYR A 263 2.42 -9.81 9.54
N THR A 264 3.64 -10.22 9.88
CA THR A 264 4.20 -9.96 11.23
C THR A 264 4.41 -8.47 11.43
N VAL A 265 4.98 -7.77 10.44
CA VAL A 265 5.14 -6.31 10.50
C VAL A 265 3.78 -5.62 10.52
N ALA A 266 2.85 -6.02 9.64
CA ALA A 266 1.51 -5.45 9.58
C ALA A 266 0.75 -5.66 10.90
N PHE A 267 0.85 -6.84 11.53
CA PHE A 267 0.25 -7.06 12.84
C PHE A 267 0.83 -6.10 13.88
N LEU A 268 2.15 -6.00 13.98
CA LEU A 268 2.81 -5.10 14.93
C LEU A 268 2.40 -3.64 14.71
N THR A 269 2.48 -3.17 13.46
CA THR A 269 2.23 -1.77 13.15
C THR A 269 0.74 -1.44 13.23
N PHE A 270 -0.13 -2.20 12.56
CA PHE A 270 -1.55 -1.86 12.45
C PHE A 270 -2.25 -1.91 13.81
N TYR A 271 -1.99 -2.95 14.62
CA TYR A 271 -2.62 -3.05 15.93
C TYR A 271 -2.07 -2.00 16.88
N SER A 272 -0.75 -1.75 16.90
CA SER A 272 -0.19 -0.70 17.76
C SER A 272 -0.72 0.68 17.38
N ALA A 273 -0.77 1.01 16.09
CA ALA A 273 -1.31 2.27 15.58
C ALA A 273 -2.80 2.46 15.90
N ALA A 274 -3.61 1.44 15.63
CA ALA A 274 -5.05 1.45 15.93
C ALA A 274 -5.30 1.62 17.42
N VAL A 275 -4.64 0.80 18.26
CA VAL A 275 -4.76 0.84 19.72
C VAL A 275 -4.34 2.19 20.26
N SER A 276 -3.11 2.63 19.99
CA SER A 276 -2.56 3.83 20.63
C SER A 276 -3.33 5.08 20.22
N GLY A 277 -3.66 5.21 18.93
CA GLY A 277 -4.39 6.37 18.44
C GLY A 277 -5.84 6.40 18.90
N TYR A 278 -6.56 5.28 18.79
CA TYR A 278 -7.96 5.25 19.19
C TYR A 278 -8.12 5.36 20.72
N TRP A 279 -7.19 4.78 21.50
CA TRP A 279 -7.17 4.92 22.96
C TRP A 279 -7.03 6.38 23.43
N VAL A 280 -6.26 7.20 22.71
CA VAL A 280 -6.09 8.62 23.09
C VAL A 280 -7.24 9.48 22.57
N PHE A 281 -7.65 9.29 21.32
CA PHE A 281 -8.55 10.25 20.65
C PHE A 281 -9.99 9.78 20.53
N GLY A 282 -10.28 8.48 20.67
CA GLY A 282 -11.64 7.94 20.63
C GLY A 282 -12.46 8.45 19.44
N ASN A 283 -13.67 8.95 19.71
CA ASN A 283 -14.57 9.51 18.71
C ASN A 283 -14.09 10.84 18.08
N LYS A 284 -13.00 11.43 18.59
CA LYS A 284 -12.34 12.62 18.04
C LYS A 284 -11.15 12.30 17.14
N SER A 285 -10.81 11.03 16.91
CA SER A 285 -9.80 10.66 15.91
C SER A 285 -10.11 11.34 14.57
N LYS A 286 -9.14 12.07 14.03
CA LYS A 286 -9.15 12.63 12.67
C LYS A 286 -8.63 11.58 11.69
N SER A 287 -8.99 11.70 10.40
CA SER A 287 -8.56 10.79 9.32
C SER A 287 -7.04 10.66 9.19
N ASN A 288 -6.30 11.66 9.64
CA ASN A 288 -4.86 11.59 9.81
C ASN A 288 -4.52 11.81 11.28
N ILE A 289 -3.97 10.78 11.92
CA ILE A 289 -3.60 10.83 13.34
C ILE A 289 -2.61 11.95 13.69
N LEU A 290 -1.75 12.37 12.76
CA LEU A 290 -0.81 13.48 12.98
C LEU A 290 -1.56 14.79 13.22
N LYS A 291 -2.73 14.99 12.59
CA LYS A 291 -3.65 16.10 12.89
C LYS A 291 -4.39 15.94 14.20
N SER A 292 -4.57 14.71 14.69
CA SER A 292 -5.17 14.50 16.03
C SER A 292 -4.16 14.91 17.12
N LEU A 293 -2.88 14.65 16.87
CA LEU A 293 -1.76 15.09 17.74
C LEU A 293 -1.51 16.61 17.68
N MET A 294 -2.06 17.30 16.67
CA MET A 294 -2.04 18.75 16.51
C MET A 294 -3.48 19.30 16.50
N PRO A 295 -4.13 19.40 17.67
CA PRO A 295 -5.48 19.93 17.74
C PRO A 295 -5.55 21.37 17.21
N ASP A 296 -6.72 21.74 16.67
CA ASP A 296 -6.92 23.08 16.08
C ASP A 296 -6.91 24.17 17.16
N GLU A 297 -7.25 23.79 18.40
CA GLU A 297 -7.18 24.63 19.58
C GLU A 297 -6.22 24.02 20.62
N GLY A 298 -5.33 24.85 21.15
CA GLY A 298 -4.34 24.45 22.16
C GLY A 298 -2.99 24.03 21.58
N PRO A 299 -2.02 23.69 22.45
CA PRO A 299 -0.69 23.28 22.01
C PRO A 299 -0.70 21.88 21.40
N SER A 300 0.29 21.60 20.55
CA SER A 300 0.55 20.24 20.05
C SER A 300 0.70 19.25 21.22
N LEU A 301 0.06 18.09 21.08
CA LEU A 301 0.08 17.00 22.08
C LEU A 301 1.36 16.15 22.00
N ALA A 302 2.19 16.40 20.98
CA ALA A 302 3.50 15.78 20.82
C ALA A 302 4.56 16.82 20.47
N PRO A 303 5.85 16.58 20.80
CA PRO A 303 6.93 17.48 20.42
C PRO A 303 6.98 17.69 18.91
N THR A 304 7.13 18.93 18.46
CA THR A 304 7.14 19.29 17.03
C THR A 304 8.23 18.54 16.24
N ILE A 305 9.38 18.26 16.85
CA ILE A 305 10.46 17.49 16.22
C ILE A 305 10.02 16.04 15.93
N VAL A 306 9.29 15.41 16.85
CA VAL A 306 8.78 14.04 16.67
C VAL A 306 7.76 14.00 15.53
N LEU A 307 6.84 14.98 15.50
CA LEU A 307 5.84 15.11 14.43
C LEU A 307 6.48 15.42 13.07
N GLY A 308 7.44 16.35 13.03
CA GLY A 308 8.18 16.69 11.82
C GLY A 308 8.96 15.50 11.27
N LEU A 309 9.64 14.73 12.13
CA LEU A 309 10.35 13.53 11.73
C LEU A 309 9.39 12.45 11.20
N ALA A 310 8.25 12.23 11.86
CA ALA A 310 7.23 11.32 11.39
C ALA A 310 6.68 11.74 10.01
N VAL A 311 6.42 13.03 9.81
CA VAL A 311 6.01 13.60 8.50
C VAL A 311 7.05 13.33 7.43
N VAL A 312 8.34 13.58 7.70
CA VAL A 312 9.41 13.31 6.73
C VAL A 312 9.44 11.83 6.35
N PHE A 313 9.34 10.92 7.33
CA PHE A 313 9.33 9.49 7.06
C PHE A 313 8.11 9.06 6.22
N VAL A 314 6.94 9.63 6.52
CA VAL A 314 5.72 9.40 5.75
C VAL A 314 5.90 9.89 4.31
N LEU A 315 6.42 11.10 4.10
CA LEU A 315 6.64 11.66 2.77
C LEU A 315 7.61 10.79 1.96
N LEU A 316 8.74 10.39 2.53
CA LEU A 316 9.70 9.51 1.87
C LEU A 316 9.08 8.16 1.48
N GLN A 317 8.26 7.58 2.35
CA GLN A 317 7.53 6.34 2.05
C GLN A 317 6.50 6.54 0.93
N LEU A 318 5.76 7.66 0.93
CA LEU A 318 4.76 7.96 -0.11
C LEU A 318 5.41 8.16 -1.47
N LEU A 319 6.60 8.76 -1.54
CA LEU A 319 7.37 8.86 -2.78
C LEU A 319 7.79 7.48 -3.29
N ALA A 320 8.23 6.58 -2.40
CA ALA A 320 8.57 5.20 -2.76
C ALA A 320 7.36 4.41 -3.28
N ILE A 321 6.20 4.53 -2.63
CA ILE A 321 4.93 3.93 -3.09
C ILE A 321 4.52 4.53 -4.44
N GLY A 322 4.60 5.85 -4.59
CA GLY A 322 4.30 6.57 -5.82
C GLY A 322 5.08 6.05 -7.00
N LEU A 323 6.39 5.89 -6.83
CA LEU A 323 7.29 5.33 -7.83
C LEU A 323 6.89 3.89 -8.20
N GLN A 324 6.58 3.05 -7.22
CA GLN A 324 6.17 1.66 -7.45
C GLN A 324 4.83 1.59 -8.23
N CYS A 325 3.86 2.43 -7.88
CA CYS A 325 2.57 2.49 -8.56
C CYS A 325 2.69 3.05 -9.98
N SER A 326 3.53 4.07 -10.21
CA SER A 326 3.72 4.63 -11.54
C SER A 326 4.36 3.64 -12.50
N LEU A 327 5.38 2.88 -12.05
CA LEU A 327 5.95 1.80 -12.85
C LEU A 327 4.87 0.77 -13.23
N SER A 328 4.06 0.34 -12.26
CA SER A 328 2.99 -0.64 -12.49
C SER A 328 1.93 -0.13 -13.47
N LEU A 329 1.54 1.15 -13.38
CA LEU A 329 0.57 1.79 -14.28
C LEU A 329 1.13 1.97 -15.70
N VAL A 330 2.38 2.42 -15.84
CA VAL A 330 3.02 2.60 -17.15
C VAL A 330 3.11 1.25 -17.88
N THR A 331 3.54 0.18 -17.20
CA THR A 331 3.55 -1.16 -17.79
C THR A 331 2.16 -1.62 -18.24
N LEU A 332 1.12 -1.28 -17.47
CA LEU A 332 -0.26 -1.65 -17.75
C LEU A 332 -0.82 -0.88 -18.96
N VAL A 333 -0.58 0.44 -19.05
CA VAL A 333 -1.03 1.29 -20.16
C VAL A 333 -0.33 0.95 -21.47
N VAL A 334 1.00 0.77 -21.45
CA VAL A 334 1.77 0.41 -22.65
C VAL A 334 1.26 -0.91 -23.25
N SER A 335 0.80 -1.82 -22.40
CA SER A 335 0.30 -3.12 -22.84
C SER A 335 -1.16 -3.12 -23.33
N LEU A 336 -1.89 -2.02 -23.20
CA LEU A 336 -3.22 -1.83 -23.80
C LEU A 336 -3.13 -1.28 -25.23
N VAL A 337 -1.96 -0.76 -25.62
CA VAL A 337 -1.70 -0.33 -26.99
C VAL A 337 -1.41 -1.59 -27.81
N PRO A 338 -2.26 -1.94 -28.81
CA PRO A 338 -1.94 -3.02 -29.72
C PRO A 338 -0.62 -2.67 -30.41
N SER A 339 0.34 -3.59 -30.38
CA SER A 339 1.56 -3.44 -31.17
C SER A 339 1.16 -3.17 -32.63
N ALA A 340 1.59 -2.03 -33.17
CA ALA A 340 1.35 -1.68 -34.56
C ALA A 340 2.15 -2.54 -35.55
N SER A 341 2.75 -3.66 -35.13
CA SER A 341 3.63 -4.51 -35.95
C SER A 341 3.10 -5.93 -36.20
N SER A 342 1.80 -6.07 -36.48
CA SER A 342 1.30 -7.25 -37.21
C SER A 342 0.37 -6.82 -38.35
N ARG A 343 0.98 -6.36 -39.45
CA ARG A 343 0.42 -6.45 -40.79
C ARG A 343 1.48 -7.04 -41.71
#